data_AF-A0AAU7AFW3-F1
#
_entry.id   AF-A0AAU7AFW3-F1
#
_cell.length_a   1.000
_cell.length_b   1.000
_cell.length_c   1.000
_cell.angle_alpha   90.00
_cell.angle_beta   90.00
_cell.angle_gamma   90.00
#
_symmetry.space_group_name_H-M   'P 1'
#
loop_
_entity.id
_entity.type
_entity.pdbx_description
1 polymer ?
#
loop_
_entity_poly.entity_id
_entity_poly.type
_entity_poly.pdbx_seq_one_letter_code
_entity_poly.pdbx_strand_id
1 'polypeptide(L)'
;MVVFEDLQDITEWLEPLDYLAFWNAVEPYNLTLQDRDHCDELIANGKVGASLILDVLKGLAEMELRKVLNLNDRIHETVDYQYLKSTH
;
A
#
# COMPACT_ATOMS: atom_id res chain seq x y z
N MET A 1 8.17 6.33 -12.25
CA MET A 1 6.80 5.95 -11.85
C MET A 1 6.75 4.44 -11.90
N VAL A 2 6.39 3.79 -10.79
CA VAL A 2 6.26 2.34 -10.72
C VAL A 2 4.90 1.98 -11.33
N VAL A 3 4.83 0.88 -12.07
CA VAL A 3 3.56 0.36 -12.60
C VAL A 3 3.15 -0.79 -11.69
N PHE A 4 1.93 -0.74 -11.18
CA PHE A 4 1.33 -1.78 -10.36
C PHE A 4 0.23 -2.45 -11.18
N GLU A 5 0.28 -3.78 -11.29
CA GLU A 5 -0.73 -4.57 -12.00
C GLU A 5 -1.85 -4.98 -11.04
N ASP A 6 -1.53 -5.25 -9.78
CA ASP A 6 -2.48 -5.58 -8.72
C ASP A 6 -2.11 -4.99 -7.34
N LEU A 7 -2.92 -5.30 -6.33
CA LEU A 7 -2.66 -4.85 -4.95
C LEU A 7 -1.43 -5.49 -4.32
N GLN A 8 -1.09 -6.71 -4.73
CA GLN A 8 0.06 -7.42 -4.18
C GLN A 8 1.37 -6.74 -4.60
N ASP A 9 1.43 -6.22 -5.83
CA ASP A 9 2.57 -5.40 -6.27
C ASP A 9 2.79 -4.17 -5.38
N ILE A 10 1.72 -3.56 -4.87
CA ILE A 10 1.82 -2.42 -3.94
C ILE A 10 2.38 -2.89 -2.60
N THR A 11 1.85 -3.98 -2.04
CA THR A 11 2.33 -4.52 -0.77
C THR A 11 3.80 -4.92 -0.86
N GLU A 12 4.20 -5.64 -1.92
CA GLU A 12 5.59 -6.06 -2.17
C GLU A 12 6.53 -4.87 -2.38
N TRP A 13 6.05 -3.79 -3.01
CA TRP A 13 6.81 -2.56 -3.17
C TRP A 13 6.98 -1.80 -1.85
N LEU A 14 5.96 -1.77 -0.99
CA LEU A 14 6.00 -1.07 0.29
C LEU A 14 6.77 -1.85 1.37
N GLU A 15 6.77 -3.18 1.33
CA GLU A 15 7.38 -4.05 2.36
C GLU A 15 8.84 -3.69 2.70
N PRO A 16 9.77 -3.56 1.73
CA PRO A 16 11.18 -3.29 2.03
C PRO A 16 11.47 -1.82 2.40
N LEU A 17 10.50 -0.91 2.26
CA LEU A 17 10.75 0.51 2.48
C LEU A 17 10.89 0.82 3.96
N ASP A 18 11.94 1.55 4.32
CA ASP A 18 12.05 2.20 5.62
C ASP A 18 11.21 3.48 5.66
N TYR A 19 11.14 4.11 6.82
CA TYR A 19 10.30 5.27 7.05
C TYR A 19 10.61 6.47 6.12
N LEU A 20 11.88 6.73 5.82
CA LEU A 20 12.26 7.84 4.93
C LEU A 20 12.02 7.47 3.46
N ALA A 21 12.37 6.24 3.08
CA ALA A 21 12.14 5.72 1.75
C ALA A 21 10.65 5.69 1.41
N PHE A 22 9.80 5.33 2.38
CA PHE A 22 8.34 5.37 2.24
C PHE A 22 7.84 6.75 1.81
N TRP A 23 8.18 7.82 2.55
CA TRP A 23 7.70 9.17 2.25
C TRP A 23 8.13 9.66 0.87
N ASN A 24 9.38 9.40 0.49
CA ASN A 24 9.88 9.76 -0.84
C ASN A 24 9.20 8.95 -1.96
N ALA A 25 8.90 7.68 -1.68
CA ALA A 25 8.29 6.78 -2.64
C ALA A 25 6.81 7.13 -2.91
N VAL A 26 6.06 7.55 -1.88
CA VAL A 26 4.62 7.88 -2.00
C VAL A 26 4.33 9.32 -2.40
N GLU A 27 5.29 10.25 -2.27
CA GLU A 27 5.15 11.67 -2.65
C GLU A 27 4.53 11.88 -4.04
N PRO A 28 4.93 11.17 -5.11
CA PRO A 28 4.41 11.41 -6.46
C PRO A 28 2.93 11.07 -6.63
N TYR A 29 2.35 10.27 -5.73
CA TYR A 29 0.96 9.82 -5.80
C TYR A 29 0.00 10.73 -5.04
N ASN A 30 0.51 11.72 -4.30
CA ASN A 30 -0.26 12.71 -3.54
C ASN A 30 -1.36 12.04 -2.68
N LEU A 31 -0.98 11.01 -1.92
CA LEU A 31 -1.90 10.21 -1.11
C LEU A 31 -2.42 11.00 0.09
N THR A 32 -3.66 10.73 0.50
CA THR A 32 -4.25 11.34 1.70
C THR A 32 -3.81 10.58 2.95
N LEU A 33 -2.57 10.80 3.39
CA LEU A 33 -1.98 10.18 4.58
C LEU A 33 -1.97 11.16 5.77
N GLN A 34 -1.62 10.68 6.97
CA GLN A 34 -1.30 11.57 8.09
C GLN A 34 -0.07 12.41 7.77
N ASP A 35 0.02 13.61 8.34
CA ASP A 35 1.18 14.49 8.13
C ASP A 35 2.45 13.84 8.68
N ARG A 36 3.53 13.89 7.88
CA ARG A 36 4.85 13.38 8.27
C ARG A 36 5.34 14.00 9.59
N ASP A 37 5.12 15.30 9.77
CA ASP A 37 5.52 16.02 10.99
C ASP A 37 4.81 15.45 12.23
N HIS A 38 3.55 15.07 12.10
CA HIS A 38 2.80 14.44 13.20
C HIS A 38 3.37 13.06 13.55
N CYS A 39 3.71 12.26 12.54
CA CYS A 39 4.34 10.96 12.74
C CYS A 39 5.74 11.11 13.39
N ASP A 40 6.53 12.09 12.95
CA ASP A 40 7.86 12.39 13.51
C ASP A 40 7.76 12.80 14.98
N GLU A 41 6.77 13.61 15.34
CA GLU A 41 6.49 13.97 16.73
C GLU A 41 6.10 12.76 17.60
N LEU A 42 5.27 11.84 17.09
CA LEU A 42 4.88 10.64 17.84
C LEU A 42 6.07 9.71 18.12
N ILE A 43 6.97 9.58 17.14
CA ILE A 43 8.22 8.81 17.26
C ILE A 43 9.15 9.50 18.27
N ALA A 44 9.38 10.81 18.11
CA ALA A 44 10.28 11.57 18.97
C ALA A 44 9.83 11.59 20.44
N ASN A 45 8.51 11.63 20.66
CA ASN A 45 7.93 11.56 22.00
C ASN A 45 7.91 10.14 22.59
N GLY A 46 8.34 9.12 21.84
CA GLY A 46 8.39 7.72 22.28
C GLY A 46 7.02 7.10 22.58
N LYS A 47 5.93 7.74 22.14
CA LYS A 47 4.56 7.25 22.38
C LYS A 47 4.26 6.01 21.55
N VAL A 48 4.86 5.93 20.36
CA VAL A 48 4.68 4.84 19.40
C VAL A 48 6.03 4.57 18.74
N GLY A 49 6.38 3.29 18.57
CA GLY A 49 7.61 2.92 17.86
C GLY A 49 7.54 3.25 16.38
N ALA A 50 8.67 3.63 15.79
CA ALA A 50 8.77 3.98 14.37
C ALA A 50 8.30 2.84 13.44
N SER A 51 8.55 1.58 13.81
CA SER A 51 8.08 0.42 13.06
C SER A 51 6.56 0.32 13.00
N LEU A 52 5.89 0.52 14.14
CA LEU A 52 4.43 0.47 14.21
C LEU A 52 3.78 1.61 13.42
N ILE A 53 4.35 2.81 13.48
CA ILE A 53 3.88 3.94 12.65
C ILE A 53 4.07 3.62 11.17
N LEU A 54 5.23 3.07 10.79
CA LEU A 54 5.52 2.70 9.42
C LEU A 54 4.56 1.62 8.91
N ASP A 55 4.25 0.60 9.70
CA ASP A 55 3.31 -0.46 9.34
C ASP A 55 1.91 0.11 9.07
N VAL A 56 1.43 1.02 9.93
CA VAL A 56 0.15 1.71 9.73
C VAL A 56 0.17 2.58 8.48
N LEU A 57 1.25 3.33 8.24
CA LEU A 57 1.40 4.16 7.05
C LEU A 57 1.42 3.34 5.75
N LYS A 58 2.09 2.18 5.75
CA LYS A 58 2.08 1.27 4.59
C LYS A 58 0.68 0.75 4.29
N GLY A 59 -0.08 0.35 5.31
CA GLY A 59 -1.48 -0.06 5.13
C GLY A 59 -2.37 1.05 4.59
N LEU A 60 -2.22 2.29 5.09
CA LEU A 60 -2.96 3.44 4.55
C LEU A 60 -2.55 3.77 3.11
N ALA A 61 -1.26 3.70 2.80
CA ALA A 61 -0.77 3.93 1.44
C ALA A 61 -1.31 2.90 0.46
N GLU A 62 -1.37 1.62 0.84
CA GLU A 62 -1.99 0.57 0.02
C GLU A 62 -3.47 0.88 -0.28
N MET A 63 -4.24 1.25 0.76
CA MET A 63 -5.65 1.61 0.61
C MET A 63 -5.86 2.83 -0.30
N GLU A 64 -5.01 3.85 -0.19
CA GLU A 64 -5.11 5.06 -1.01
C GLU A 64 -4.62 4.81 -2.45
N LEU A 65 -3.51 4.08 -2.63
CA LEU A 65 -3.00 3.71 -3.95
C LEU A 65 -4.00 2.86 -4.72
N ARG A 66 -4.67 1.91 -4.05
CA ARG A 66 -5.79 1.16 -4.61
C ARG A 66 -6.86 2.07 -5.21
N LYS A 67 -7.24 3.13 -4.49
CA LYS A 67 -8.27 4.09 -4.95
C LYS A 67 -7.76 4.94 -6.11
N VAL A 68 -6.54 5.47 -6.00
CA VAL A 68 -5.93 6.37 -7.00
C VAL A 68 -5.70 5.64 -8.32
N LEU A 69 -5.26 4.38 -8.27
CA LEU A 69 -4.93 3.58 -9.44
C LEU A 69 -6.10 2.70 -9.92
N ASN A 70 -7.23 2.71 -9.20
CA ASN A 70 -8.40 1.89 -9.45
C ASN A 70 -8.07 0.39 -9.62
N LEU A 71 -7.15 -0.10 -8.78
CA LEU A 71 -6.68 -1.48 -8.82
C LEU A 71 -7.69 -2.40 -8.13
N ASN A 72 -7.95 -3.54 -8.75
CA ASN A 72 -8.73 -4.60 -8.15
C ASN A 72 -7.80 -5.59 -7.47
N ASP A 73 -8.35 -6.30 -6.48
CA ASP A 73 -7.68 -7.48 -5.93
C ASP A 73 -7.40 -8.47 -7.07
N ARG A 74 -6.27 -9.17 -7.01
CA ARG A 74 -5.95 -10.17 -8.01
C ARG A 74 -7.05 -11.22 -7.95
N ILE A 75 -7.94 -11.23 -8.95
CA ILE A 75 -8.94 -12.30 -9.06
C ILE A 75 -8.12 -13.58 -9.26
N HIS A 76 -7.96 -14.35 -8.19
CA HIS A 76 -7.59 -15.75 -8.31
C HIS A 76 -8.73 -16.39 -9.10
N GLU A 77 -8.52 -16.65 -10.39
CA GLU A 77 -9.41 -17.55 -11.11
C GLU A 77 -9.35 -18.88 -10.37
N THR A 78 -10.30 -19.10 -9.46
CA THR A 78 -10.50 -20.42 -8.90
C THR A 78 -10.91 -21.33 -10.06
N VAL A 79 -10.53 -22.60 -9.98
CA VAL A 79 -10.80 -23.62 -11.02
C VAL A 79 -12.27 -23.62 -11.47
N ASP A 80 -13.18 -23.19 -10.60
CA ASP A 80 -14.62 -23.04 -10.87
C ASP A 80 -14.95 -22.05 -12.01
N TYR A 81 -14.16 -21.00 -12.22
CA TYR A 81 -14.36 -20.03 -13.30
C TYR A 81 -14.03 -20.62 -14.69
N GLN A 82 -13.09 -21.57 -14.76
CA GLN A 82 -12.77 -22.30 -15.99
C GLN A 82 -13.88 -23.28 -16.41
N TYR A 83 -14.60 -23.85 -15.44
CA TYR A 83 -15.74 -24.74 -15.72
C TYR A 83 -16.94 -24.00 -16.31
N LEU A 84 -17.22 -22.77 -15.88
CA LEU A 84 -18.27 -21.92 -16.44
C LEU A 84 -18.00 -21.47 -17.89
N LYS A 85 -16.73 -21.32 -18.28
CA LYS A 85 -16.33 -20.98 -19.66
C LYS A 85 -16.36 -22.17 -20.62
N SER A 86 -16.28 -23.40 -20.10
CA SER A 86 -16.24 -24.63 -20.90
C SER A 86 -17.61 -25.27 -21.14
N THR A 87 -18.68 -24.73 -20.52
CA THR A 87 -20.04 -25.28 -20.61
C THR A 87 -20.99 -24.46 -21.48
N HIS A 88 -20.47 -23.50 -22.26
CA HIS A 88 -21.28 -22.65 -23.14
C HIS A 88 -20.93 -22.79 -24.63
#